data_AF-A0A7K0RGE9-F1
#
_entry.id   AF-A0A7K0RGE9-F1
#
_cell.length_a   1.000
_cell.length_b   1.000
_cell.length_c   1.000
_cell.angle_alpha   90.00
_cell.angle_beta   90.00
_cell.angle_gamma   90.00
#
_symmetry.space_group_name_H-M   'P 1'
#
loop_
_entity.id
_entity.type
_entity.pdbx_description
1 polymer ?
#
loop_
_entity_poly.entity_id
_entity_poly.type
_entity_poly.pdbx_seq_one_letter_code
_entity_poly.pdbx_strand_id
1 'polypeptide(L)'
;MPRKYAIPLVTFVAFLVLLVGGALAYDSATSQTIADGVKVGSVDVGGLSAQQAKAKLQQDLLGELETPVTVTRGTREWRMGPGQSKVAVNIDGSVDAALAKSNQANFVVRAYRKLSGTSVDATVTPEVQYSRPAVNDLVNEVAKDVDRKAKDAALSFTVTAVAPVPSQRGVAVRRPQLRRAIKEALTTPGASHVVPATVKVIKPKITTGQLASKYPVLITVDRSNFKLTLFKDLKPVKTYTIAVGQAGLETPAGLYSIQDKQVDPVWHVPNSDWAGDLAGKSIPPGPTNPIKARWMGIAAGAGIHGTGDPGSLGSAASHGCVRMAVPDVIDLYDRVSVGTPVFIA
;
A
#
# COMPACT_ATOMS: atom_id res chain seq x y z
N MET A 1 -71.59 -24.90 61.15
CA MET A 1 -70.84 -23.67 60.80
C MET A 1 -69.64 -24.07 59.94
N PRO A 2 -69.19 -23.32 58.91
CA PRO A 2 -69.71 -22.09 58.32
C PRO A 2 -69.92 -22.18 56.79
N ARG A 3 -71.16 -21.99 56.32
CA ARG A 3 -71.49 -21.69 54.90
C ARG A 3 -71.38 -20.18 54.57
N LYS A 4 -70.88 -19.38 55.53
CA LYS A 4 -70.90 -17.90 55.49
C LYS A 4 -69.75 -17.26 54.70
N TYR A 5 -68.73 -18.03 54.30
CA TYR A 5 -67.60 -17.52 53.50
C TYR A 5 -67.66 -17.94 52.02
N ALA A 6 -68.59 -18.83 51.64
CA ALA A 6 -68.67 -19.34 50.27
C ALA A 6 -69.14 -18.27 49.26
N ILE A 7 -70.09 -17.41 49.65
CA ILE A 7 -70.62 -16.33 48.79
C ILE A 7 -69.57 -15.22 48.56
N PRO A 8 -68.87 -14.67 49.58
CA PRO A 8 -67.80 -13.69 49.35
C PRO A 8 -66.58 -14.28 48.62
N LEU A 9 -66.28 -15.57 48.80
CA LEU A 9 -65.19 -16.23 48.07
C LEU A 9 -65.55 -16.42 46.58
N VAL A 10 -66.77 -16.85 46.27
CA VAL A 10 -67.22 -17.02 44.87
C VAL A 10 -67.31 -15.69 44.14
N THR A 11 -67.76 -14.61 44.81
CA THR A 11 -67.78 -13.26 44.21
C THR A 11 -66.38 -12.68 44.05
N PHE A 12 -65.47 -12.90 45.01
CA PHE A 12 -64.07 -12.50 44.87
C PHE A 12 -63.38 -13.24 43.72
N VAL A 13 -63.57 -14.56 43.60
CA VAL A 13 -63.03 -15.36 42.50
C VAL A 13 -63.64 -14.93 41.16
N ALA A 14 -64.95 -14.67 41.09
CA ALA A 14 -65.59 -14.16 39.87
C ALA A 14 -65.06 -12.77 39.47
N PHE A 15 -64.82 -11.88 40.44
CA PHE A 15 -64.21 -10.57 40.19
C PHE A 15 -62.75 -10.70 39.74
N LEU A 16 -62.00 -11.65 40.30
CA LEU A 16 -60.62 -11.93 39.90
C LEU A 16 -60.56 -12.54 38.50
N VAL A 17 -61.50 -13.41 38.13
CA VAL A 17 -61.63 -13.96 36.77
C VAL A 17 -62.07 -12.90 35.78
N LEU A 18 -62.93 -11.96 36.15
CA LEU A 18 -63.29 -10.80 35.32
C LEU A 18 -62.14 -9.80 35.18
N LEU A 19 -61.36 -9.57 36.24
CA LEU A 19 -60.16 -8.74 36.20
C LEU A 19 -59.06 -9.39 35.35
N VAL A 20 -58.83 -10.69 35.51
CA VAL A 20 -57.86 -11.45 34.70
C VAL A 20 -58.35 -11.55 33.26
N GLY A 21 -59.63 -11.83 33.03
CA GLY A 21 -60.24 -11.89 31.71
C GLY A 21 -60.26 -10.52 31.01
N GLY A 22 -60.55 -9.45 31.75
CA GLY A 22 -60.46 -8.07 31.29
C GLY A 22 -59.02 -7.65 30.99
N ALA A 23 -58.06 -8.03 31.84
CA ALA A 23 -56.65 -7.80 31.63
C ALA A 23 -56.10 -8.61 30.44
N LEU A 24 -56.56 -9.86 30.24
CA LEU A 24 -56.20 -10.69 29.09
C LEU A 24 -56.83 -10.18 27.79
N ALA A 25 -58.09 -9.74 27.82
CA ALA A 25 -58.74 -9.12 26.68
C ALA A 25 -58.10 -7.77 26.32
N TYR A 26 -57.72 -6.99 27.32
CA TYR A 26 -57.03 -5.71 27.15
C TYR A 26 -55.58 -5.89 26.65
N ASP A 27 -54.83 -6.85 27.19
CA ASP A 27 -53.48 -7.22 26.73
C ASP A 27 -53.51 -7.80 25.31
N SER A 28 -54.51 -8.62 24.98
CA SER A 28 -54.79 -9.09 23.62
C SER A 28 -55.03 -7.93 22.64
N ALA A 29 -55.90 -6.99 23.02
CA ALA A 29 -56.23 -5.81 22.22
C ALA A 29 -55.07 -4.82 22.08
N THR A 30 -54.12 -4.81 23.03
CA THR A 30 -52.96 -3.90 23.02
C THR A 30 -51.63 -4.56 22.67
N SER A 31 -51.62 -5.87 22.38
CA SER A 31 -50.46 -6.63 21.91
C SER A 31 -49.85 -6.11 20.59
N GLN A 32 -50.56 -5.22 19.90
CA GLN A 32 -50.13 -4.55 18.68
C GLN A 32 -49.37 -3.22 18.91
N THR A 33 -49.16 -2.82 20.18
CA THR A 33 -48.42 -1.61 20.56
C THR A 33 -47.06 -1.98 21.15
N ILE A 34 -46.03 -1.22 20.76
CA ILE A 34 -44.68 -1.38 21.29
C ILE A 34 -44.63 -0.78 22.70
N ALA A 35 -44.04 -1.48 23.66
CA ALA A 35 -43.93 -0.97 25.02
C ALA A 35 -43.11 0.34 25.10
N ASP A 36 -43.47 1.20 26.05
CA ASP A 36 -42.79 2.47 26.28
C ASP A 36 -41.30 2.27 26.59
N GLY A 37 -40.47 3.18 26.07
CA GLY A 37 -39.00 3.13 26.22
C GLY A 37 -38.27 2.19 25.25
N VAL A 38 -38.96 1.60 24.28
CA VAL A 38 -38.31 0.85 23.18
C VAL A 38 -37.87 1.81 22.08
N LYS A 39 -36.59 1.70 21.69
CA LYS A 39 -36.00 2.49 20.60
C LYS A 39 -35.48 1.59 19.48
N VAL A 40 -35.52 2.06 18.24
CA VAL A 40 -34.83 1.46 17.10
C VAL A 40 -33.76 2.45 16.62
N GLY A 41 -32.49 2.10 16.82
CA GLY A 41 -31.39 3.07 16.63
C GLY A 41 -31.56 4.30 17.54
N SER A 42 -31.58 5.49 16.93
CA SER A 42 -31.85 6.79 17.59
C SER A 42 -33.34 7.10 17.78
N VAL A 43 -34.23 6.36 17.11
CA VAL A 43 -35.67 6.70 17.02
C VAL A 43 -36.46 6.02 18.13
N ASP A 44 -37.21 6.80 18.91
CA ASP A 44 -38.15 6.28 19.90
C ASP A 44 -39.42 5.76 19.22
N VAL A 45 -39.76 4.49 19.48
CA VAL A 45 -40.95 3.82 18.93
C VAL A 45 -41.87 3.31 20.03
N GLY A 46 -41.58 3.61 21.29
CA GLY A 46 -42.42 3.23 22.42
C GLY A 46 -43.81 3.86 22.33
N GLY A 47 -44.83 3.09 22.73
CA GLY A 47 -46.23 3.53 22.70
C GLY A 47 -46.89 3.52 21.32
N LEU A 48 -46.12 3.29 20.25
CA LEU A 48 -46.64 3.29 18.87
C LEU A 48 -47.22 1.92 18.48
N SER A 49 -48.23 1.95 17.61
CA SER A 49 -48.64 0.75 16.87
C SER A 49 -47.58 0.35 15.86
N ALA A 50 -47.60 -0.91 15.40
CA ALA A 50 -46.69 -1.36 14.35
C ALA A 50 -46.70 -0.44 13.11
N GLN A 51 -47.87 0.02 12.67
CA GLN A 51 -48.00 0.90 11.51
C GLN A 51 -47.45 2.31 11.76
N GLN A 52 -47.69 2.86 12.96
CA GLN A 52 -47.14 4.16 13.37
C GLN A 52 -45.62 4.11 13.52
N ALA A 53 -45.09 3.02 14.08
CA ALA A 53 -43.67 2.78 14.21
C ALA A 53 -43.00 2.66 12.83
N LYS A 54 -43.62 1.94 11.88
CA LYS A 54 -43.13 1.87 10.48
C LYS A 54 -43.05 3.25 9.83
N ALA A 55 -44.11 4.05 9.92
CA ALA A 55 -44.14 5.39 9.36
C ALA A 55 -43.08 6.31 9.99
N LYS A 56 -42.94 6.26 11.32
CA LYS A 56 -41.94 7.05 12.06
C LYS A 56 -40.51 6.65 11.69
N LEU A 57 -40.22 5.35 11.61
CA LEU A 57 -38.89 4.86 11.20
C LEU A 57 -38.60 5.21 9.74
N GLN A 58 -39.60 5.16 8.86
CA GLN A 58 -39.44 5.58 7.48
C GLN A 58 -39.13 7.07 7.36
N GLN A 59 -39.70 7.91 8.22
CA GLN A 59 -39.43 9.35 8.20
C GLN A 59 -38.07 9.70 8.85
N ASP A 60 -37.83 9.19 10.06
CA ASP A 60 -36.75 9.68 10.92
C ASP A 60 -35.43 8.91 10.68
N LEU A 61 -35.49 7.60 10.36
CA LEU A 61 -34.29 6.76 10.22
C LEU A 61 -33.75 6.75 8.79
N LEU A 62 -34.61 6.81 7.76
CA LEU A 62 -34.14 6.89 6.37
C LEU A 62 -33.48 8.23 6.06
N GLY A 63 -34.01 9.35 6.58
CA GLY A 63 -33.43 10.67 6.36
C GLY A 63 -31.99 10.79 6.90
N GLU A 64 -31.71 10.18 8.05
CA GLU A 64 -30.35 10.13 8.61
C GLU A 64 -29.41 9.27 7.75
N LEU A 65 -29.88 8.10 7.30
CA LEU A 65 -29.08 7.12 6.55
C LEU A 65 -28.90 7.45 5.06
N GLU A 66 -29.72 8.35 4.51
CA GLU A 66 -29.56 8.95 3.19
C GLU A 66 -28.51 10.08 3.18
N THR A 67 -27.69 10.21 4.22
CA THR A 67 -26.57 11.16 4.21
C THR A 67 -25.41 10.61 3.36
N PRO A 68 -24.89 11.38 2.39
CA PRO A 68 -23.79 10.95 1.55
C PRO A 68 -22.50 10.77 2.34
N VAL A 69 -21.77 9.68 2.06
CA VAL A 69 -20.47 9.42 2.68
C VAL A 69 -19.38 10.16 1.91
N THR A 70 -18.60 10.97 2.60
CA THR A 70 -17.48 11.74 2.05
C THR A 70 -16.17 11.23 2.63
N VAL A 71 -15.30 10.67 1.79
CA VAL A 71 -13.95 10.29 2.16
C VAL A 71 -13.02 11.48 1.94
N THR A 72 -12.16 11.81 2.90
CA THR A 72 -11.28 12.99 2.84
C THR A 72 -9.81 12.65 2.97
N ARG A 73 -8.95 13.39 2.26
CA ARG A 73 -7.49 13.33 2.41
C ARG A 73 -6.80 14.60 1.93
N GLY A 74 -6.22 15.36 2.86
CA GLY A 74 -5.61 16.64 2.53
C GLY A 74 -6.68 17.58 1.98
N THR A 75 -6.51 18.05 0.75
CA THR A 75 -7.49 18.90 0.05
C THR A 75 -8.44 18.11 -0.86
N ARG A 76 -8.32 16.78 -0.92
CA ARG A 76 -9.15 15.95 -1.81
C ARG A 76 -10.31 15.32 -1.05
N GLU A 77 -11.43 15.21 -1.74
CA GLU A 77 -12.66 14.61 -1.24
C GLU A 77 -13.26 13.69 -2.31
N TRP A 78 -13.78 12.54 -1.88
CA TRP A 78 -14.51 11.60 -2.73
C TRP A 78 -15.85 11.32 -2.07
N ARG A 79 -16.93 11.45 -2.83
CA ARG A 79 -18.29 11.39 -2.29
C ARG A 79 -19.07 10.25 -2.90
N MET A 80 -19.70 9.45 -2.06
CA MET A 80 -20.69 8.46 -2.46
C MET A 80 -22.08 8.94 -2.05
N GLY A 81 -22.91 9.19 -3.05
CA GLY A 81 -24.29 9.63 -2.85
C GLY A 81 -25.22 8.49 -2.39
N PRO A 82 -26.42 8.82 -1.89
CA PRO A 82 -27.38 7.83 -1.37
C PRO A 82 -27.86 6.85 -2.45
N GLY A 83 -28.07 7.34 -3.66
CA GLY A 83 -28.43 6.50 -4.82
C GLY A 83 -27.35 5.48 -5.21
N GLN A 84 -26.08 5.75 -4.88
CA GLN A 84 -24.97 4.83 -5.13
C GLN A 84 -24.81 3.83 -3.98
N SER A 85 -24.91 4.30 -2.73
CA SER A 85 -24.77 3.47 -1.53
C SER A 85 -25.92 2.47 -1.37
N LYS A 86 -27.09 2.74 -1.98
CA LYS A 86 -28.31 1.91 -1.91
C LYS A 86 -28.60 1.46 -0.49
N VAL A 87 -28.47 2.39 0.45
CA VAL A 87 -28.74 2.13 1.86
C VAL A 87 -30.23 1.85 2.00
N ALA A 88 -30.56 0.71 2.58
CA ALA A 88 -31.93 0.31 2.84
C ALA A 88 -32.03 -0.24 4.26
N VAL A 89 -33.05 0.20 5.00
CA VAL A 89 -33.33 -0.34 6.33
C VAL A 89 -34.45 -1.36 6.22
N ASN A 90 -34.26 -2.53 6.84
CA ASN A 90 -35.36 -3.48 7.03
C ASN A 90 -36.30 -2.96 8.13
N ILE A 91 -37.21 -2.06 7.75
CA ILE A 91 -38.15 -1.42 8.69
C ILE A 91 -39.08 -2.47 9.32
N ASP A 92 -39.60 -3.40 8.51
CA ASP A 92 -40.50 -4.45 8.98
C ASP A 92 -39.82 -5.34 10.03
N GLY A 93 -38.63 -5.85 9.74
CA GLY A 93 -37.86 -6.65 10.70
C GLY A 93 -37.46 -5.88 11.96
N SER A 94 -37.23 -4.57 11.85
CA SER A 94 -36.91 -3.72 13.02
C SER A 94 -38.13 -3.52 13.93
N VAL A 95 -39.32 -3.35 13.35
CA VAL A 95 -40.59 -3.24 14.10
C VAL A 95 -40.96 -4.59 14.72
N ASP A 96 -40.80 -5.70 13.99
CA ASP A 96 -41.05 -7.04 14.51
C ASP A 96 -40.12 -7.37 15.68
N ALA A 97 -38.84 -7.00 15.59
CA ALA A 97 -37.88 -7.15 16.68
C ALA A 97 -38.25 -6.28 17.90
N ALA A 98 -38.76 -5.05 17.68
CA ALA A 98 -39.25 -4.18 18.75
C ALA A 98 -40.49 -4.75 19.46
N LEU A 99 -41.45 -5.27 18.69
CA LEU A 99 -42.64 -5.97 19.22
C LEU A 99 -42.25 -7.25 19.96
N ALA A 100 -41.33 -8.06 19.40
CA ALA A 100 -40.83 -9.25 20.06
C ALA A 100 -40.19 -8.92 21.41
N LYS A 101 -39.40 -7.84 21.49
CA LYS A 101 -38.77 -7.37 22.73
C LYS A 101 -39.79 -6.87 23.76
N SER A 102 -40.84 -6.19 23.28
CA SER A 102 -42.00 -5.79 24.10
C SER A 102 -42.69 -7.01 24.74
N ASN A 103 -42.81 -8.10 23.98
CA ASN A 103 -43.60 -9.29 24.32
C ASN A 103 -42.84 -10.38 25.10
N GLN A 104 -41.56 -10.19 25.45
CA GLN A 104 -40.74 -11.19 26.16
C GLN A 104 -41.21 -11.53 27.58
N ALA A 105 -41.97 -10.65 28.25
CA ALA A 105 -42.45 -10.87 29.62
C ALA A 105 -43.85 -11.52 29.63
N ASN A 106 -44.20 -12.26 30.70
CA ASN A 106 -45.54 -12.85 30.84
C ASN A 106 -46.65 -11.76 30.98
N PHE A 107 -47.90 -12.14 30.75
CA PHE A 107 -49.02 -11.19 30.68
C PHE A 107 -49.24 -10.37 31.96
N VAL A 108 -48.98 -10.96 33.14
CA VAL A 108 -49.14 -10.28 34.43
C VAL A 108 -48.13 -9.15 34.58
N VAL A 109 -46.87 -9.41 34.20
CA VAL A 109 -45.80 -8.40 34.21
C VAL A 109 -46.08 -7.30 33.19
N ARG A 110 -46.64 -7.63 32.01
CA ARG A 110 -47.02 -6.62 30.99
C ARG A 110 -48.17 -5.71 31.47
N ALA A 111 -49.22 -6.30 32.04
CA ALA A 111 -50.36 -5.55 32.57
C ALA A 111 -49.94 -4.61 33.72
N TYR A 112 -49.11 -5.09 34.65
CA TYR A 112 -48.58 -4.28 35.75
C TYR A 112 -47.69 -3.13 35.24
N ARG A 113 -46.82 -3.40 34.27
CA ARG A 113 -45.94 -2.40 33.65
C ARG A 113 -46.73 -1.24 33.06
N LYS A 114 -47.82 -1.54 32.36
CA LYS A 114 -48.68 -0.54 31.72
C LYS A 114 -49.51 0.27 32.73
N LEU A 115 -49.92 -0.34 33.85
CA LEU A 115 -50.61 0.36 34.95
C LEU A 115 -49.67 1.23 35.78
N SER A 116 -48.42 0.81 35.95
CA SER A 116 -47.40 1.53 36.72
C SER A 116 -46.63 2.58 35.89
N GLY A 117 -46.76 2.56 34.57
CA GLY A 117 -46.01 3.43 33.66
C GLY A 117 -44.51 3.08 33.55
N THR A 118 -44.12 1.84 33.89
CA THR A 118 -42.70 1.43 33.91
C THR A 118 -42.19 1.14 32.48
N SER A 119 -41.03 1.66 32.07
CA SER A 119 -40.48 1.46 30.71
C SER A 119 -39.71 0.14 30.53
N VAL A 120 -39.45 -0.24 29.27
CA VAL A 120 -38.67 -1.44 28.90
C VAL A 120 -37.19 -1.14 28.63
N ASP A 121 -36.82 0.14 28.47
CA ASP A 121 -35.45 0.62 28.20
C ASP A 121 -34.64 -0.32 27.29
N ALA A 122 -35.19 -0.59 26.10
CA ALA A 122 -34.58 -1.53 25.16
C ALA A 122 -34.29 -0.87 23.82
N THR A 123 -33.06 -1.03 23.33
CA THR A 123 -32.65 -0.60 22.00
C THR A 123 -32.58 -1.79 21.05
N VAL A 124 -33.26 -1.68 19.91
CA VAL A 124 -33.19 -2.59 18.77
C VAL A 124 -32.25 -1.97 17.73
N THR A 125 -31.28 -2.75 17.25
CA THR A 125 -30.39 -2.31 16.17
C THR A 125 -31.06 -2.62 14.83
N PRO A 126 -31.34 -1.61 13.99
CA PRO A 126 -31.95 -1.85 12.69
C PRO A 126 -30.99 -2.62 11.79
N GLU A 127 -31.53 -3.55 10.99
CA GLU A 127 -30.73 -4.22 9.97
C GLU A 127 -30.61 -3.29 8.75
N VAL A 128 -29.40 -2.75 8.55
CA VAL A 128 -29.08 -1.85 7.44
C VAL A 128 -28.35 -2.60 6.33
N GLN A 129 -28.93 -2.62 5.15
CA GLN A 129 -28.33 -3.12 3.92
C GLN A 129 -27.68 -1.98 3.15
N TYR A 130 -26.61 -2.28 2.43
CA TYR A 130 -25.90 -1.32 1.57
C TYR A 130 -25.21 -2.01 0.40
N SER A 131 -24.87 -1.24 -0.63
CA SER A 131 -24.14 -1.69 -1.82
C SER A 131 -22.65 -1.90 -1.52
N ARG A 132 -22.25 -3.16 -1.30
CA ARG A 132 -20.83 -3.54 -1.22
C ARG A 132 -20.02 -3.17 -2.47
N PRO A 133 -20.55 -3.30 -3.70
CA PRO A 133 -19.87 -2.81 -4.90
C PRO A 133 -19.58 -1.31 -4.83
N ALA A 134 -20.54 -0.47 -4.45
CA ALA A 134 -20.34 0.98 -4.38
C ALA A 134 -19.26 1.37 -3.33
N VAL A 135 -19.22 0.67 -2.19
CA VAL A 135 -18.15 0.86 -1.21
C VAL A 135 -16.78 0.46 -1.79
N ASN A 136 -16.71 -0.64 -2.53
CA ASN A 136 -15.47 -1.06 -3.17
C ASN A 136 -15.02 -0.08 -4.27
N ASP A 137 -15.96 0.45 -5.05
CA ASP A 137 -15.69 1.42 -6.11
C ASP A 137 -15.14 2.72 -5.53
N LEU A 138 -15.78 3.26 -4.48
CA LEU A 138 -15.28 4.44 -3.77
C LEU A 138 -13.86 4.20 -3.21
N VAL A 139 -13.63 3.04 -2.57
CA VAL A 139 -12.31 2.69 -2.03
C VAL A 139 -11.26 2.57 -3.15
N ASN A 140 -11.65 2.04 -4.31
CA ASN A 140 -10.77 1.91 -5.46
C ASN A 140 -10.47 3.26 -6.11
N GLU A 141 -11.44 4.17 -6.17
CA GLU A 141 -11.27 5.54 -6.64
C GLU A 141 -10.32 6.33 -5.74
N VAL A 142 -10.55 6.29 -4.42
CA VAL A 142 -9.65 6.89 -3.43
C VAL A 142 -8.24 6.31 -3.60
N ALA A 143 -8.12 4.99 -3.72
CA ALA A 143 -6.84 4.33 -3.91
C ALA A 143 -6.16 4.69 -5.23
N LYS A 144 -6.91 4.84 -6.33
CA LYS A 144 -6.37 5.25 -7.63
C LYS A 144 -5.70 6.63 -7.56
N ASP A 145 -6.31 7.54 -6.82
CA ASP A 145 -5.83 8.92 -6.70
C ASP A 145 -4.73 9.09 -5.66
N VAL A 146 -4.70 8.22 -4.65
CA VAL A 146 -3.81 8.31 -3.49
C VAL A 146 -2.60 7.38 -3.59
N ASP A 147 -2.76 6.17 -4.15
CA ASP A 147 -1.73 5.15 -4.14
C ASP A 147 -0.57 5.59 -5.04
N ARG A 148 0.60 5.75 -4.42
CA ARG A 148 1.85 6.06 -5.10
C ARG A 148 2.87 4.98 -4.77
N LYS A 149 3.44 4.35 -5.79
CA LYS A 149 4.54 3.40 -5.60
C LYS A 149 5.76 4.12 -5.02
N ALA A 150 6.49 3.44 -4.13
CA ALA A 150 7.80 3.92 -3.72
C ALA A 150 8.77 3.82 -4.91
N LYS A 151 9.72 4.76 -4.99
CA LYS A 151 10.79 4.75 -5.99
C LYS A 151 12.13 4.62 -5.27
N ASP A 152 12.89 3.61 -5.67
CA ASP A 152 14.23 3.38 -5.14
C ASP A 152 15.17 4.50 -5.56
N ALA A 153 16.17 4.78 -4.73
CA ALA A 153 17.28 5.61 -5.14
C ALA A 153 18.08 4.90 -6.24
N ALA A 154 18.60 5.68 -7.17
CA ALA A 154 19.42 5.20 -8.28
C ALA A 154 20.65 6.10 -8.45
N LEU A 155 21.60 5.66 -9.27
CA LEU A 155 22.71 6.50 -9.72
C LEU A 155 22.38 7.04 -11.10
N SER A 156 22.61 8.34 -11.28
CA SER A 156 22.69 8.97 -12.60
C SER A 156 24.17 9.13 -12.93
N PHE A 157 24.55 8.58 -14.08
CA PHE A 157 25.91 8.69 -14.58
C PHE A 157 25.96 9.76 -15.65
N THR A 158 26.94 10.65 -15.51
CA THR A 158 27.45 11.50 -16.58
C THR A 158 28.92 11.13 -16.77
N VAL A 159 29.50 11.59 -17.88
CA VAL A 159 30.93 11.40 -18.17
C VAL A 159 31.82 11.84 -17.00
N THR A 160 31.51 12.99 -16.38
CA THR A 160 32.36 13.63 -15.36
C THR A 160 31.84 13.52 -13.93
N ALA A 161 30.62 13.03 -13.73
CA ALA A 161 30.01 12.94 -12.41
C ALA A 161 29.08 11.74 -12.24
N VAL A 162 29.08 11.18 -11.03
CA VAL A 162 28.08 10.23 -10.56
C VAL A 162 27.22 10.94 -9.51
N ALA A 163 25.93 11.10 -9.78
CA ALA A 163 25.00 11.78 -8.89
C ALA A 163 23.90 10.85 -8.39
N PRO A 164 23.49 10.96 -7.10
CA PRO A 164 22.36 10.19 -6.59
C PRO A 164 21.03 10.76 -7.12
N VAL A 165 20.17 9.88 -7.63
CA VAL A 165 18.75 10.16 -7.85
C VAL A 165 17.99 9.86 -6.55
N PRO A 166 17.32 10.86 -5.94
CA PRO A 166 16.69 10.67 -4.64
C PRO A 166 15.58 9.61 -4.62
N SER A 167 15.57 8.76 -3.58
CA SER A 167 14.47 7.82 -3.34
C SER A 167 13.20 8.56 -2.94
N GLN A 168 12.03 8.06 -3.36
CA GLN A 168 10.74 8.65 -3.03
C GLN A 168 9.89 7.65 -2.25
N ARG A 169 9.34 8.10 -1.11
CA ARG A 169 8.40 7.29 -0.33
C ARG A 169 7.09 7.10 -1.09
N GLY A 170 6.63 5.86 -1.12
CA GLY A 170 5.30 5.53 -1.60
C GLY A 170 4.25 5.72 -0.52
N VAL A 171 3.00 5.67 -0.94
CA VAL A 171 1.82 5.74 -0.08
C VAL A 171 0.80 4.76 -0.63
N ALA A 172 0.10 4.06 0.25
CA ALA A 172 -1.05 3.26 -0.15
C ALA A 172 -2.20 3.39 0.85
N VAL A 173 -3.42 3.42 0.33
CA VAL A 173 -4.64 3.36 1.10
C VAL A 173 -4.70 2.04 1.85
N ARG A 174 -5.02 2.12 3.14
CA ARG A 174 -5.38 0.98 3.97
C ARG A 174 -6.80 0.53 3.64
N ARG A 175 -6.97 -0.10 2.47
CA ARG A 175 -8.28 -0.46 1.91
C ARG A 175 -9.19 -1.21 2.89
N PRO A 176 -8.73 -2.21 3.68
CA PRO A 176 -9.59 -2.88 4.67
C PRO A 176 -10.11 -1.92 5.75
N GLN A 177 -9.25 -1.04 6.26
CA GLN A 177 -9.60 -0.05 7.28
C GLN A 177 -10.57 0.99 6.72
N LEU A 178 -10.34 1.47 5.49
CA LEU A 178 -11.23 2.43 4.83
C LEU A 178 -12.62 1.82 4.56
N ARG A 179 -12.68 0.58 4.07
CA ARG A 179 -13.96 -0.14 3.89
C ARG A 179 -14.73 -0.25 5.20
N ARG A 180 -14.04 -0.58 6.30
CA ARG A 180 -14.67 -0.68 7.62
C ARG A 180 -15.24 0.66 8.07
N ALA A 181 -14.49 1.75 7.92
CA ALA A 181 -14.94 3.08 8.30
C ALA A 181 -16.12 3.57 7.45
N ILE A 182 -16.12 3.29 6.14
CA ILE A 182 -17.27 3.58 5.28
C ILE A 182 -18.48 2.74 5.68
N LYS A 183 -18.31 1.45 5.97
CA LYS A 183 -19.40 0.59 6.46
C LYS A 183 -19.98 1.17 7.76
N GLU A 184 -19.13 1.56 8.69
CA GLU A 184 -19.54 2.15 9.97
C GLU A 184 -20.38 3.41 9.75
N ALA A 185 -19.93 4.31 8.87
CA ALA A 185 -20.67 5.51 8.47
C ALA A 185 -22.02 5.21 7.79
N LEU A 186 -22.15 4.09 7.08
CA LEU A 186 -23.40 3.71 6.41
C LEU A 186 -24.38 2.94 7.30
N THR A 187 -23.92 2.31 8.37
CA THR A 187 -24.72 1.33 9.14
C THR A 187 -24.94 1.73 10.59
N THR A 188 -24.27 2.77 11.07
CA THR A 188 -24.38 3.23 12.46
C THR A 188 -25.11 4.57 12.48
N PRO A 189 -26.35 4.62 12.99
CA PRO A 189 -27.08 5.88 13.16
C PRO A 189 -26.25 6.89 13.98
N GLY A 190 -26.22 8.14 13.52
CA GLY A 190 -25.46 9.23 14.16
C GLY A 190 -23.93 9.18 13.97
N ALA A 191 -23.38 8.20 13.23
CA ALA A 191 -21.95 8.19 12.91
C ALA A 191 -21.58 9.32 11.94
N SER A 192 -20.32 9.76 11.99
CA SER A 192 -19.81 10.74 11.03
C SER A 192 -19.81 10.16 9.61
N HIS A 193 -20.45 10.86 8.68
CA HIS A 193 -20.39 10.57 7.25
C HIS A 193 -19.11 11.10 6.58
N VAL A 194 -18.24 11.78 7.33
CA VAL A 194 -16.92 12.21 6.87
C VAL A 194 -15.88 11.20 7.36
N VAL A 195 -15.23 10.51 6.42
CA VAL A 195 -14.32 9.38 6.69
C VAL A 195 -12.90 9.71 6.20
N PRO A 196 -11.90 9.86 7.09
CA PRO A 196 -10.54 10.12 6.65
C PRO A 196 -9.89 8.89 5.98
N ALA A 197 -9.32 9.07 4.79
CA ALA A 197 -8.62 8.00 4.08
C ALA A 197 -7.30 7.63 4.76
N THR A 198 -7.28 6.49 5.47
CA THR A 198 -6.11 6.09 6.25
C THR A 198 -4.98 5.52 5.38
N VAL A 199 -3.80 6.10 5.60
CA VAL A 199 -2.45 5.81 5.10
C VAL A 199 -1.69 4.56 5.54
N LYS A 200 -0.95 3.88 4.66
CA LYS A 200 0.39 3.37 5.00
C LYS A 200 1.46 3.99 4.10
N VAL A 201 2.60 4.35 4.71
CA VAL A 201 3.80 4.80 3.97
C VAL A 201 4.57 3.56 3.52
N ILE A 202 4.92 3.52 2.24
CA ILE A 202 5.73 2.46 1.65
C ILE A 202 7.16 2.97 1.55
N LYS A 203 8.09 2.31 2.23
CA LYS A 203 9.52 2.65 2.15
C LYS A 203 10.09 2.14 0.83
N PRO A 204 10.99 2.89 0.17
CA PRO A 204 11.77 2.37 -0.94
C PRO A 204 12.69 1.24 -0.46
N LYS A 205 13.03 0.31 -1.34
CA LYS A 205 13.97 -0.79 -1.06
C LYS A 205 15.38 -0.26 -0.87
N ILE A 206 15.76 0.76 -1.64
CA ILE A 206 17.04 1.46 -1.54
C ILE A 206 16.77 2.92 -1.26
N THR A 207 17.26 3.41 -0.13
CA THR A 207 17.20 4.82 0.23
C THR A 207 18.41 5.56 -0.33
N THR A 208 18.29 6.88 -0.51
CA THR A 208 19.41 7.71 -0.97
C THR A 208 20.65 7.58 -0.09
N GLY A 209 20.48 7.49 1.22
CA GLY A 209 21.60 7.31 2.16
C GLY A 209 22.32 5.97 2.04
N GLN A 210 21.72 4.97 1.40
CA GLN A 210 22.33 3.65 1.19
C GLN A 210 23.12 3.55 -0.12
N LEU A 211 23.05 4.54 -1.01
CA LEU A 211 23.70 4.46 -2.32
C LEU A 211 25.23 4.35 -2.23
N ALA A 212 25.87 5.18 -1.40
CA ALA A 212 27.32 5.12 -1.23
C ALA A 212 27.77 3.77 -0.66
N SER A 213 27.07 3.23 0.34
CA SER A 213 27.40 1.91 0.89
C SER A 213 27.12 0.77 -0.10
N LYS A 214 26.11 0.91 -0.96
CA LYS A 214 25.79 -0.09 -2.00
C LYS A 214 26.79 -0.06 -3.16
N TYR A 215 27.29 1.12 -3.49
CA TYR A 215 28.22 1.37 -4.58
C TYR A 215 29.45 2.12 -4.05
N PRO A 216 30.28 1.47 -3.20
CA PRO A 216 31.39 2.13 -2.52
C PRO A 216 32.48 2.59 -3.49
N VAL A 217 32.62 1.88 -4.62
CA VAL A 217 33.57 2.17 -5.68
C VAL A 217 32.85 2.12 -7.03
N LEU A 218 33.16 3.07 -7.91
CA LEU A 218 32.61 3.19 -9.27
C LEU A 218 33.70 3.72 -10.20
N ILE A 219 33.57 3.43 -11.49
CA ILE A 219 34.47 3.94 -12.54
C ILE A 219 33.63 4.63 -13.62
N THR A 220 34.08 5.79 -14.10
CA THR A 220 33.63 6.35 -15.38
C THR A 220 34.78 6.38 -16.38
N VAL A 221 34.45 6.17 -17.65
CA VAL A 221 35.36 6.23 -18.80
C VAL A 221 34.81 7.25 -19.78
N ASP A 222 35.56 8.33 -19.96
CA ASP A 222 35.34 9.39 -20.94
C ASP A 222 36.19 9.11 -22.17
N ARG A 223 35.57 8.57 -23.22
CA ARG A 223 36.28 8.25 -24.47
C ARG A 223 36.72 9.50 -25.22
N SER A 224 35.96 10.60 -25.12
CA SER A 224 36.24 11.84 -25.84
C SER A 224 37.43 12.60 -25.28
N ASN A 225 37.66 12.53 -23.96
CA ASN A 225 38.78 13.19 -23.30
C ASN A 225 39.88 12.25 -22.83
N PHE A 226 39.76 10.95 -23.12
CA PHE A 226 40.74 9.92 -22.75
C PHE A 226 41.01 9.87 -21.24
N LYS A 227 39.93 9.91 -20.45
CA LYS A 227 40.01 9.90 -18.98
C LYS A 227 39.21 8.76 -18.37
N LEU A 228 39.82 8.08 -17.41
CA LEU A 228 39.12 7.18 -16.49
C LEU A 228 39.08 7.84 -15.11
N THR A 229 37.92 7.98 -14.50
CA THR A 229 37.78 8.52 -13.14
C THR A 229 37.29 7.45 -12.18
N LEU A 230 38.04 7.25 -11.11
CA LEU A 230 37.67 6.42 -9.96
C LEU A 230 36.87 7.27 -8.98
N PHE A 231 35.72 6.77 -8.58
CA PHE A 231 34.88 7.36 -7.54
C PHE A 231 34.87 6.45 -6.31
N LYS A 232 34.92 7.07 -5.13
CA LYS A 232 34.68 6.43 -3.83
C LYS A 232 33.60 7.19 -3.10
N ASP A 233 32.61 6.49 -2.56
CA ASP A 233 31.47 7.10 -1.86
C ASP A 233 30.79 8.19 -2.70
N LEU A 234 30.65 7.93 -4.00
CA LEU A 234 30.09 8.83 -5.03
C LEU A 234 30.89 10.13 -5.27
N LYS A 235 32.13 10.24 -4.78
CA LYS A 235 33.02 11.38 -5.01
C LYS A 235 34.23 10.97 -5.85
N PRO A 236 34.67 11.79 -6.81
CA PRO A 236 35.87 11.49 -7.58
C PRO A 236 37.09 11.51 -6.65
N VAL A 237 37.91 10.47 -6.74
CA VAL A 237 39.14 10.34 -5.91
C VAL A 237 40.41 10.34 -6.72
N LYS A 238 40.38 9.86 -7.97
CA LYS A 238 41.53 9.87 -8.88
C LYS A 238 41.07 9.80 -10.32
N THR A 239 41.77 10.50 -11.20
CA THR A 239 41.58 10.43 -12.65
C THR A 239 42.88 9.99 -13.30
N TYR A 240 42.77 9.13 -14.30
CA TYR A 240 43.87 8.54 -15.05
C TYR A 240 43.75 8.89 -16.53
N THR A 241 44.88 9.11 -17.19
CA THR A 241 44.93 9.19 -18.66
C THR A 241 44.86 7.78 -19.23
N ILE A 242 44.01 7.59 -20.23
CA ILE A 242 43.80 6.28 -20.86
C ILE A 242 43.99 6.37 -22.38
N ALA A 243 44.07 5.22 -23.05
CA ALA A 243 43.79 5.12 -24.48
C ALA A 243 42.55 4.25 -24.70
N VAL A 244 41.76 4.56 -25.71
CA VAL A 244 40.51 3.84 -26.04
C VAL A 244 40.57 3.24 -27.42
N GLY A 245 39.52 2.51 -27.79
CA GLY A 245 39.36 1.91 -29.12
C GLY A 245 39.44 2.94 -30.24
N GLN A 246 40.17 2.63 -31.30
CA GLN A 246 40.23 3.42 -32.52
C GLN A 246 38.91 3.37 -33.31
N ALA A 247 38.76 4.25 -34.30
CA ALA A 247 37.60 4.25 -35.18
C ALA A 247 37.41 2.87 -35.86
N GLY A 248 36.18 2.36 -35.84
CA GLY A 248 35.81 1.02 -36.31
C GLY A 248 36.06 -0.10 -35.30
N LEU A 249 36.73 0.18 -34.18
CA LEU A 249 36.98 -0.74 -33.06
C LEU A 249 36.82 -0.01 -31.72
N GLU A 250 35.78 0.81 -31.62
CA GLU A 250 35.56 1.70 -30.50
C GLU A 250 35.39 0.92 -29.19
N THR A 251 35.85 1.50 -28.09
CA THR A 251 35.49 0.99 -26.76
C THR A 251 33.97 1.08 -26.60
N PRO A 252 33.26 -0.02 -26.29
CA PRO A 252 31.81 -0.05 -26.32
C PRO A 252 31.22 0.85 -25.22
N ALA A 253 30.30 1.73 -25.60
CA ALA A 253 29.61 2.60 -24.65
C ALA A 253 28.53 1.85 -23.88
N GLY A 254 28.34 2.19 -22.61
CA GLY A 254 27.31 1.58 -21.79
C GLY A 254 27.65 1.53 -20.30
N LEU A 255 26.72 0.96 -19.54
CA LEU A 255 26.92 0.65 -18.13
C LEU A 255 27.23 -0.83 -17.99
N TYR A 256 28.43 -1.12 -17.49
CA TYR A 256 28.96 -2.46 -17.27
C TYR A 256 29.40 -2.63 -15.81
N SER A 257 30.03 -3.76 -15.53
CA SER A 257 30.76 -4.00 -14.28
C SER A 257 32.04 -4.76 -14.56
N ILE A 258 33.03 -4.66 -13.66
CA ILE A 258 34.22 -5.50 -13.69
C ILE A 258 33.79 -6.97 -13.53
N GLN A 259 34.04 -7.82 -14.53
CA GLN A 259 33.61 -9.22 -14.56
C GLN A 259 34.64 -10.15 -13.92
N ASP A 260 35.91 -9.93 -14.26
CA ASP A 260 37.03 -10.71 -13.78
C ASP A 260 38.26 -9.82 -13.59
N LYS A 261 39.23 -10.34 -12.84
CA LYS A 261 40.47 -9.64 -12.51
C LYS A 261 41.63 -10.63 -12.53
N GLN A 262 42.72 -10.26 -13.20
CA GLN A 262 43.91 -11.11 -13.31
C GLN A 262 45.18 -10.29 -13.10
N VAL A 263 46.12 -10.87 -12.35
CA VAL A 263 47.50 -10.39 -12.19
C VAL A 263 48.35 -11.11 -13.21
N ASP A 264 49.16 -10.36 -13.96
CA ASP A 264 50.05 -10.87 -15.00
C ASP A 264 49.34 -11.89 -15.92
N PRO A 265 48.29 -11.45 -16.65
CA PRO A 265 47.41 -12.34 -17.39
C PRO A 265 48.06 -12.88 -18.66
N VAL A 266 47.65 -14.08 -19.07
CA VAL A 266 47.87 -14.56 -20.44
C VAL A 266 46.99 -13.74 -21.38
N TRP A 267 47.57 -13.23 -22.48
CA TRP A 267 46.77 -12.58 -23.52
C TRP A 267 46.31 -13.61 -24.55
N HIS A 268 45.01 -13.87 -24.59
CA HIS A 268 44.38 -14.65 -25.65
C HIS A 268 44.05 -13.74 -26.82
N VAL A 269 44.77 -13.92 -27.93
CA VAL A 269 44.64 -13.07 -29.11
C VAL A 269 43.33 -13.43 -29.83
N PRO A 270 42.45 -12.45 -30.11
CA PRO A 270 41.20 -12.74 -30.79
C PRO A 270 41.45 -13.25 -32.22
N ASN A 271 40.56 -14.11 -32.70
CA ASN A 271 40.52 -14.51 -34.11
C ASN A 271 39.96 -13.34 -34.94
N SER A 272 40.84 -12.43 -35.34
CA SER A 272 40.47 -11.22 -36.08
C SER A 272 41.57 -10.84 -37.07
N ASP A 273 41.19 -10.26 -38.21
CA ASP A 273 42.13 -9.97 -39.31
C ASP A 273 43.30 -9.07 -38.88
N TRP A 274 43.05 -8.11 -37.98
CA TRP A 274 44.09 -7.22 -37.45
C TRP A 274 45.19 -7.96 -36.67
N ALA A 275 44.89 -9.15 -36.14
CA ALA A 275 45.85 -9.94 -35.37
C ALA A 275 46.83 -10.70 -36.27
N GLY A 276 46.54 -10.84 -37.57
CA GLY A 276 47.40 -11.54 -38.53
C GLY A 276 47.84 -12.92 -38.04
N ASP A 277 49.14 -13.19 -38.11
CA ASP A 277 49.74 -14.47 -37.69
C ASP A 277 49.57 -14.78 -36.19
N LEU A 278 49.18 -13.81 -35.37
CA LEU A 278 48.95 -14.02 -33.95
C LEU A 278 47.52 -14.45 -33.63
N ALA A 279 46.59 -14.39 -34.60
CA ALA A 279 45.19 -14.76 -34.40
C ALA A 279 45.06 -16.14 -33.74
N GLY A 280 44.30 -16.21 -32.64
CA GLY A 280 44.03 -17.45 -31.89
C GLY A 280 45.19 -17.95 -31.02
N LYS A 281 46.35 -17.30 -31.04
CA LYS A 281 47.48 -17.65 -30.17
C LYS A 281 47.27 -17.12 -28.76
N SER A 282 48.01 -17.70 -27.81
CA SER A 282 48.09 -17.22 -26.43
C SER A 282 49.49 -16.71 -26.16
N ILE A 283 49.60 -15.47 -25.69
CA ILE A 283 50.87 -14.85 -25.33
C ILE A 283 51.01 -14.88 -23.81
N PRO A 284 52.04 -15.57 -23.27
CA PRO A 284 52.22 -15.69 -21.83
C PRO A 284 52.53 -14.32 -21.18
N PRO A 285 52.48 -14.23 -19.85
CA PRO A 285 52.87 -13.01 -19.15
C PRO A 285 54.34 -12.66 -19.45
N GLY A 286 54.64 -11.37 -19.61
CA GLY A 286 55.99 -10.90 -19.86
C GLY A 286 56.08 -9.64 -20.72
N PRO A 287 57.30 -9.20 -21.10
CA PRO A 287 57.51 -7.95 -21.82
C PRO A 287 56.81 -7.87 -23.18
N THR A 288 56.59 -9.00 -23.86
CA THR A 288 55.92 -9.04 -25.18
C THR A 288 54.39 -9.03 -25.07
N ASN A 289 53.84 -9.26 -23.88
CA ASN A 289 52.39 -9.25 -23.66
C ASN A 289 51.86 -7.80 -23.61
N PRO A 290 50.89 -7.42 -24.47
CA PRO A 290 50.39 -6.05 -24.52
C PRO A 290 49.48 -5.68 -23.34
N ILE A 291 48.93 -6.64 -22.60
CA ILE A 291 48.10 -6.42 -21.40
C ILE A 291 48.96 -6.00 -20.19
N LYS A 292 50.23 -6.42 -20.20
CA LYS A 292 51.24 -6.16 -19.16
C LYS A 292 50.85 -6.75 -17.81
N ALA A 293 50.54 -5.90 -16.84
CA ALA A 293 50.55 -6.25 -15.43
C ALA A 293 49.17 -6.67 -14.89
N ARG A 294 48.10 -6.05 -15.38
CA ARG A 294 46.76 -6.23 -14.81
C ARG A 294 45.71 -6.28 -15.92
N TRP A 295 44.73 -7.15 -15.71
CA TRP A 295 43.51 -7.20 -16.51
C TRP A 295 42.30 -7.06 -15.62
N MET A 296 41.34 -6.26 -16.08
CA MET A 296 40.02 -6.14 -15.51
C MET A 296 38.99 -6.21 -16.63
N GLY A 297 38.33 -7.36 -16.79
CA GLY A 297 37.37 -7.59 -17.86
C GLY A 297 36.09 -6.77 -17.68
N ILE A 298 35.53 -6.25 -18.78
CA ILE A 298 34.28 -5.49 -18.77
C ILE A 298 33.16 -6.22 -19.56
N ALA A 299 33.12 -6.11 -20.88
CA ALA A 299 32.09 -6.73 -21.72
C ALA A 299 32.62 -6.91 -23.14
N ALA A 300 32.06 -7.87 -23.87
CA ALA A 300 32.35 -8.13 -25.30
C ALA A 300 33.85 -8.31 -25.62
N GLY A 301 34.60 -8.96 -24.72
CA GLY A 301 36.06 -9.16 -24.90
C GLY A 301 36.90 -7.91 -24.64
N ALA A 302 36.30 -6.77 -24.29
CA ALA A 302 37.01 -5.58 -23.85
C ALA A 302 37.36 -5.66 -22.36
N GLY A 303 38.44 -4.99 -22.00
CA GLY A 303 38.93 -4.89 -20.62
C GLY A 303 39.69 -3.59 -20.38
N ILE A 304 39.94 -3.31 -19.11
CA ILE A 304 40.86 -2.26 -18.66
C ILE A 304 42.19 -2.94 -18.34
N HIS A 305 43.28 -2.50 -18.97
CA HIS A 305 44.59 -3.11 -18.79
C HIS A 305 45.76 -2.15 -18.95
N GLY A 306 46.96 -2.61 -18.58
CA GLY A 306 48.21 -1.84 -18.75
C GLY A 306 48.65 -1.80 -20.21
N THR A 307 49.45 -0.81 -20.62
CA THR A 307 50.03 -0.76 -21.97
C THR A 307 51.54 -0.73 -21.94
N GLY A 308 52.15 -1.37 -22.93
CA GLY A 308 53.58 -1.25 -23.24
C GLY A 308 53.94 -0.07 -24.12
N ASP A 309 52.92 0.65 -24.59
CA ASP A 309 53.06 1.82 -25.44
C ASP A 309 52.47 3.04 -24.71
N PRO A 310 53.27 3.72 -23.85
CA PRO A 310 52.84 4.91 -23.15
C PRO A 310 52.46 6.07 -24.08
N GLY A 311 53.03 6.10 -25.31
CA GLY A 311 52.74 7.14 -26.30
C GLY A 311 51.30 7.10 -26.82
N SER A 312 50.64 5.94 -26.71
CA SER A 312 49.22 5.80 -27.04
C SER A 312 48.25 6.47 -26.05
N LEU A 313 48.69 6.79 -24.84
CA LEU A 313 47.80 7.39 -23.82
C LEU A 313 47.38 8.80 -24.25
N GLY A 314 46.08 9.10 -24.13
CA GLY A 314 45.51 10.34 -24.66
C GLY A 314 45.06 10.24 -26.12
N SER A 315 44.92 9.02 -26.66
CA SER A 315 44.49 8.79 -28.04
C SER A 315 43.55 7.60 -28.20
N ALA A 316 42.95 7.48 -29.38
CA ALA A 316 42.15 6.32 -29.79
C ALA A 316 43.06 5.37 -30.60
N ALA A 317 43.62 4.36 -29.93
CA ALA A 317 44.71 3.52 -30.45
C ALA A 317 44.56 2.02 -30.15
N SER A 318 43.52 1.63 -29.41
CA SER A 318 43.26 0.23 -29.06
C SER A 318 42.27 -0.43 -30.02
N HIS A 319 42.09 -1.74 -29.86
CA HIS A 319 41.09 -2.53 -30.58
C HIS A 319 39.84 -2.77 -29.70
N GLY A 320 39.46 -1.77 -28.89
CA GLY A 320 38.26 -1.79 -28.04
C GLY A 320 38.54 -1.75 -26.53
N CYS A 321 39.74 -2.13 -26.09
CA CYS A 321 40.11 -2.09 -24.67
C CYS A 321 40.46 -0.68 -24.16
N VAL A 322 40.38 -0.48 -22.85
CA VAL A 322 40.88 0.73 -22.18
C VAL A 322 42.31 0.47 -21.71
N ARG A 323 43.28 1.16 -22.34
CA ARG A 323 44.70 1.07 -21.99
C ARG A 323 45.06 2.10 -20.93
N MET A 324 45.90 1.72 -19.99
CA MET A 324 46.39 2.57 -18.90
C MET A 324 47.90 2.43 -18.76
N ALA A 325 48.57 3.44 -18.19
CA ALA A 325 49.96 3.28 -17.76
C ALA A 325 50.08 2.12 -16.75
N VAL A 326 51.18 1.38 -16.79
CA VAL A 326 51.37 0.21 -15.91
C VAL A 326 51.24 0.54 -14.42
N PRO A 327 51.83 1.63 -13.89
CA PRO A 327 51.61 2.02 -12.49
C PRO A 327 50.15 2.34 -12.17
N ASP A 328 49.45 2.98 -13.10
CA ASP A 328 48.06 3.41 -12.92
C ASP A 328 47.08 2.23 -12.95
N VAL A 329 47.30 1.23 -13.82
CA VAL A 329 46.46 0.04 -13.83
C VAL A 329 46.66 -0.80 -12.57
N ILE A 330 47.89 -0.85 -12.02
CA ILE A 330 48.17 -1.52 -10.74
C ILE A 330 47.41 -0.80 -9.62
N ASP A 331 47.51 0.52 -9.55
CA ASP A 331 46.78 1.32 -8.56
C ASP A 331 45.26 1.19 -8.67
N LEU A 332 44.70 1.22 -9.88
CA LEU A 332 43.26 1.02 -10.09
C LEU A 332 42.85 -0.40 -9.68
N TYR A 333 43.62 -1.41 -10.07
CA TYR A 333 43.33 -2.82 -9.78
C TYR A 333 43.17 -3.07 -8.28
N ASP A 334 44.02 -2.48 -7.44
CA ASP A 334 43.96 -2.71 -6.00
C ASP A 334 42.78 -2.00 -5.32
N ARG A 335 42.15 -1.03 -6.01
CA ARG A 335 41.04 -0.22 -5.47
C ARG A 335 39.66 -0.69 -5.91
N VAL A 336 39.58 -1.58 -6.89
CA VAL A 336 38.30 -2.02 -7.49
C VAL A 336 38.10 -3.51 -7.29
N SER A 337 36.85 -3.93 -7.11
CA SER A 337 36.48 -5.34 -6.97
C SER A 337 35.68 -5.83 -8.17
N VAL A 338 35.62 -7.14 -8.38
CA VAL A 338 34.63 -7.75 -9.28
C VAL A 338 33.24 -7.27 -8.87
N GLY A 339 32.41 -6.89 -9.84
CA GLY A 339 31.12 -6.25 -9.65
C GLY A 339 31.14 -4.72 -9.55
N THR A 340 32.32 -4.08 -9.48
CA THR A 340 32.44 -2.61 -9.51
C THR A 340 31.81 -2.07 -10.80
N PRO A 341 30.82 -1.17 -10.74
CA PRO A 341 30.21 -0.60 -11.94
C PRO A 341 31.19 0.27 -12.74
N VAL A 342 31.10 0.15 -14.06
CA VAL A 342 31.92 0.89 -15.04
C VAL A 342 30.98 1.55 -16.04
N PHE A 343 30.92 2.88 -16.04
CA PHE A 343 30.15 3.64 -17.01
C PHE A 343 31.08 4.16 -18.11
N ILE A 344 30.80 3.81 -19.35
CA ILE A 344 31.59 4.20 -20.53
C ILE A 344 30.72 5.07 -21.42
N ALA A 345 31.22 6.28 -21.71
CA ALA A 345 30.56 7.26 -22.55
C ALA A 345 31.53 7.80 -23.61
#